data_AF-A0A1A6BP88-F1
#
_entry.id   AF-A0A1A6BP88-F1
#
_cell.length_a   1.000
_cell.length_b   1.000
_cell.length_c   1.000
_cell.angle_alpha   90.00
_cell.angle_beta   90.00
_cell.angle_gamma   90.00
#
_symmetry.space_group_name_H-M   'P 1'
#
loop_
_entity.id
_entity.type
_entity.pdbx_description
1 polymer ?
#
loop_
_entity_poly.entity_id
_entity_poly.type
_entity_poly.pdbx_seq_one_letter_code
_entity_poly.pdbx_strand_id
1 'polypeptide(L)'
;MLVDPALLHSGGSESQRAGDHAHRAAQRLSATELVPQMFGDFATAETFHEAAGSAWTHHTRLLLEHRSFFGLVGRGASMAAAGFADMEEDNSASVRAVWCNSAT
;
A
#
# COMPACT_ATOMS: atom_id res chain seq x y z
N MET A 1 23.41 -1.95 13.05
CA MET A 1 22.46 -1.97 11.91
C MET A 1 22.19 -0.52 11.54
N LEU A 2 22.42 -0.13 10.28
CA LEU A 2 22.17 1.25 9.83
C LEU A 2 20.77 1.28 9.22
N VAL A 3 19.81 1.88 9.92
CA VAL A 3 18.47 2.13 9.38
C VAL A 3 18.33 3.63 9.22
N ASP A 4 17.73 4.04 8.10
CA ASP A 4 17.32 5.43 7.86
C ASP A 4 15.81 5.53 8.11
N PRO A 5 15.37 6.10 9.25
CA PRO A 5 13.95 6.25 9.57
C PRO A 5 13.20 7.14 8.57
N ALA A 6 13.88 8.11 7.94
CA ALA A 6 13.26 8.98 6.95
C ALA A 6 12.98 8.23 5.65
N LEU A 7 13.89 7.33 5.23
CA LEU A 7 13.64 6.44 4.10
C LEU A 7 12.53 5.42 4.39
N LEU A 8 12.47 4.87 5.61
CA LEU A 8 11.35 4.02 6.02
C LEU A 8 10.01 4.77 5.99
N HIS A 9 9.98 5.99 6.54
CA HIS A 9 8.77 6.80 6.57
C HIS A 9 8.30 7.16 5.15
N SER A 10 9.20 7.65 4.30
CA SER A 10 8.87 8.00 2.92
C SER A 10 8.41 6.78 2.11
N GLY A 11 9.09 5.63 2.22
CA GLY A 11 8.64 4.38 1.59
C GLY A 11 7.27 3.90 2.11
N GLY A 12 7.00 4.12 3.40
CA GLY A 12 5.70 3.85 4.00
C GLY A 12 4.59 4.74 3.44
N SER A 13 4.86 6.04 3.27
CA SER A 13 3.96 7.00 2.63
C SER A 13 3.67 6.62 1.18
N GLU A 14 4.69 6.29 0.39
CA GLU A 14 4.51 5.87 -1.00
C GLU A 14 3.71 4.57 -1.12
N SER A 15 3.91 3.63 -0.19
CA SER A 15 3.08 2.43 -0.11
C SER A 15 1.62 2.78 0.16
N GLN A 16 1.31 3.67 1.12
CA GLN A 16 -0.07 4.10 1.37
C GLN A 16 -0.69 4.75 0.13
N ARG A 17 0.03 5.63 -0.56
CA ARG A 17 -0.42 6.25 -1.81
C ARG A 17 -0.70 5.21 -2.90
N ALA A 18 0.15 4.21 -3.04
CA ALA A 18 -0.08 3.09 -3.97
C ALA A 18 -1.37 2.33 -3.64
N GLY A 19 -1.64 2.10 -2.34
CA GLY A 19 -2.88 1.51 -1.86
C GLY A 19 -4.12 2.34 -2.23
N ASP A 20 -4.05 3.66 -2.07
CA ASP A 20 -5.13 4.58 -2.45
C ASP A 20 -5.37 4.59 -3.97
N HIS A 21 -4.30 4.54 -4.77
CA HIS A 21 -4.41 4.41 -6.21
C HIS A 21 -5.07 3.10 -6.62
N ALA A 22 -4.71 1.97 -5.99
CA ALA A 22 -5.35 0.68 -6.22
C ALA A 22 -6.84 0.72 -5.85
N HIS A 23 -7.19 1.35 -4.72
CA HIS A 23 -8.59 1.50 -4.31
C HIS A 23 -9.41 2.34 -5.31
N ARG A 24 -8.88 3.49 -5.74
CA ARG A 24 -9.55 4.34 -6.75
C ARG A 24 -9.69 3.63 -8.09
N ALA A 25 -8.70 2.82 -8.48
CA ALA A 25 -8.79 2.00 -9.67
C ALA A 25 -9.90 0.94 -9.54
N ALA A 26 -10.00 0.25 -8.40
CA ALA A 26 -11.07 -0.72 -8.14
C ALA A 26 -12.46 -0.07 -8.18
N GLN A 27 -12.61 1.12 -7.59
CA GLN A 27 -13.86 1.90 -7.64
C GLN A 27 -14.24 2.28 -9.07
N ARG A 28 -13.30 2.78 -9.86
CA ARG A 28 -13.56 3.14 -11.27
C ARG A 28 -13.91 1.93 -12.13
N LEU A 29 -13.21 0.83 -11.93
CA LEU A 29 -13.47 -0.41 -12.67
C LEU A 29 -14.85 -0.97 -12.30
N SER A 30 -15.16 -1.05 -11.00
CA SER A 30 -16.44 -1.57 -10.51
C SER A 30 -17.65 -0.68 -10.82
N ALA A 31 -17.44 0.62 -11.03
CA ALA A 31 -18.50 1.53 -11.46
C ALA A 31 -18.96 1.31 -12.91
N THR A 32 -18.19 0.56 -13.71
CA THR A 32 -18.55 0.23 -15.09
C THR A 32 -19.14 -1.16 -15.13
N GLU A 33 -20.46 -1.26 -15.30
CA GLU A 33 -21.15 -2.55 -15.46
C GLU A 33 -21.04 -3.03 -16.91
N LEU A 34 -20.65 -4.30 -17.08
CA LEU A 34 -20.73 -4.98 -18.37
C LEU A 34 -22.15 -5.52 -18.51
N VAL A 35 -22.98 -4.87 -19.33
CA VAL A 35 -24.35 -5.32 -19.58
C VAL A 35 -24.39 -6.40 -20.66
N PRO A 36 -25.37 -7.34 -20.60
CA PRO A 36 -25.58 -8.31 -21.66
C PRO A 36 -25.75 -7.64 -23.03
N GLN A 37 -25.33 -8.32 -24.10
CA GLN A 37 -25.40 -7.82 -25.49
C GLN A 37 -24.65 -6.51 -25.77
N MET A 38 -23.85 -5.96 -24.83
CA MET A 38 -23.00 -4.77 -25.06
C MET A 38 -22.07 -4.93 -26.29
N PHE A 39 -21.71 -6.17 -26.63
CA PHE A 39 -20.85 -6.51 -27.76
C PHE A 39 -21.61 -7.04 -28.98
N GLY A 40 -22.95 -7.02 -28.94
CA GLY A 40 -23.85 -7.55 -29.97
C GLY A 40 -24.58 -8.82 -29.55
N ASP A 41 -25.52 -9.24 -30.39
CA ASP A 41 -26.40 -10.40 -30.17
C ASP A 41 -26.02 -11.58 -31.09
N PHE A 42 -24.86 -12.17 -30.81
CA PHE A 42 -24.36 -13.34 -31.53
C PHE A 42 -23.44 -14.16 -30.63
N ALA A 43 -23.27 -15.45 -30.92
CA ALA A 43 -22.56 -16.39 -30.04
C ALA A 43 -21.17 -15.92 -29.62
N THR A 44 -20.37 -15.38 -30.55
CA THR A 44 -19.02 -14.88 -30.24
C THR A 44 -19.04 -13.64 -29.34
N ALA A 45 -20.07 -12.80 -29.41
CA ALA A 45 -20.23 -11.65 -28.52
C ALA A 45 -20.50 -12.09 -27.08
N GLU A 46 -21.29 -13.15 -26.89
CA GLU A 46 -21.56 -13.73 -25.57
C GLU A 46 -20.28 -14.32 -24.95
N THR A 47 -19.52 -15.11 -25.71
CA THR A 47 -18.23 -15.64 -25.23
C THR A 47 -17.26 -14.53 -24.84
N PHE A 48 -17.23 -13.43 -25.60
CA PHE A 48 -16.41 -12.27 -25.26
C PHE A 48 -16.93 -11.55 -24.00
N HIS A 49 -18.25 -11.42 -23.84
CA HIS A 49 -18.87 -10.85 -22.65
C HIS A 49 -18.49 -11.62 -21.38
N GLU A 50 -18.58 -12.95 -21.40
CA GLU A 50 -18.18 -13.82 -20.29
C GLU A 50 -16.70 -13.66 -19.94
N ALA A 51 -15.82 -13.68 -20.96
CA ALA A 51 -14.39 -13.52 -20.75
C ALA A 51 -14.04 -12.14 -20.16
N ALA A 52 -14.66 -11.08 -20.68
CA ALA A 52 -14.50 -9.73 -20.17
C ALA A 52 -15.02 -9.59 -18.73
N GLY A 53 -16.17 -10.19 -18.41
CA GLY A 53 -16.74 -10.21 -17.06
C GLY A 53 -15.86 -10.95 -16.05
N SER A 54 -15.27 -12.08 -16.46
CA SER A 54 -14.30 -12.82 -15.64
C SER A 54 -13.05 -11.98 -15.36
N ALA A 55 -12.47 -11.37 -16.39
CA ALA A 55 -11.31 -10.49 -16.25
C ALA A 55 -11.62 -9.25 -15.38
N TRP A 56 -12.79 -8.64 -15.56
CA TRP A 56 -13.27 -7.50 -14.76
C TRP A 56 -13.38 -7.86 -13.28
N THR A 57 -14.00 -8.99 -12.97
CA THR A 57 -14.14 -9.50 -11.59
C THR A 57 -12.77 -9.77 -10.98
N HIS A 58 -11.90 -10.46 -11.74
CA HIS A 58 -10.55 -10.79 -11.31
C HIS A 58 -9.72 -9.54 -11.00
N HIS A 59 -9.68 -8.57 -11.91
CA HIS A 59 -8.89 -7.34 -11.71
C HIS A 59 -9.46 -6.45 -10.60
N THR A 60 -10.78 -6.36 -10.45
CA THR A 60 -11.40 -5.63 -9.34
C THR A 60 -10.96 -6.22 -8.00
N ARG A 61 -10.98 -7.55 -7.87
CA ARG A 61 -10.50 -8.24 -6.68
C ARG A 61 -9.01 -8.00 -6.43
N LEU A 62 -8.18 -8.17 -7.46
CA LEU A 62 -6.73 -7.99 -7.34
C LEU A 62 -6.36 -6.58 -6.87
N LEU A 63 -7.06 -5.55 -7.37
CA LEU A 63 -6.86 -4.16 -6.94
C LEU A 63 -7.22 -3.94 -5.46
N LEU A 64 -8.27 -4.60 -4.97
CA LEU A 64 -8.63 -4.55 -3.54
C LEU A 64 -7.61 -5.28 -2.66
N GLU A 65 -7.06 -6.39 -3.14
CA GLU A 65 -5.97 -7.11 -2.47
C GLU A 65 -4.69 -6.25 -2.41
N HIS A 66 -4.31 -5.59 -3.51
CA HIS A 66 -3.19 -4.64 -3.54
C HIS A 66 -3.38 -3.47 -2.57
N ARG A 67 -4.59 -2.90 -2.47
CA ARG A 67 -4.90 -1.86 -1.47
C ARG A 67 -4.57 -2.35 -0.06
N SER A 68 -5.01 -3.56 0.29
CA SER A 68 -4.77 -4.14 1.62
C SER A 68 -3.28 -4.35 1.87
N PHE A 69 -2.59 -4.96 0.92
CA PHE A 69 -1.16 -5.25 1.01
C PHE A 69 -0.33 -3.98 1.18
N PHE A 70 -0.51 -2.98 0.31
CA PHE A 70 0.22 -1.73 0.40
C PHE A 70 -0.11 -0.92 1.67
N GLY A 71 -1.35 -1.01 2.16
CA GLY A 71 -1.73 -0.44 3.44
C GLY A 71 -1.01 -1.10 4.63
N LEU A 72 -0.82 -2.42 4.60
CA LEU A 72 -0.06 -3.14 5.62
C LEU A 72 1.43 -2.77 5.60
N VAL A 73 2.05 -2.77 4.42
CA VAL A 73 3.45 -2.37 4.26
C VAL A 73 3.65 -0.92 4.71
N GLY A 74 2.76 -0.02 4.30
CA GLY A 74 2.81 1.40 4.68
C GLY A 74 2.73 1.63 6.18
N ARG A 75 1.82 0.94 6.87
CA ARG A 75 1.71 1.00 8.34
C ARG A 75 2.95 0.42 9.02
N GLY A 76 3.42 -0.75 8.56
CA GLY A 76 4.61 -1.39 9.12
C GLY A 76 5.85 -0.52 9.01
N ALA A 77 6.08 0.10 7.85
CA ALA A 77 7.19 1.03 7.64
C ALA A 77 7.09 2.28 8.52
N SER A 78 5.88 2.84 8.69
CA SER A 78 5.65 3.97 9.58
C SER A 78 5.91 3.62 11.05
N MET A 79 5.47 2.44 11.51
CA MET A 79 5.73 1.96 12.87
C MET A 79 7.22 1.72 13.11
N ALA A 80 7.92 1.12 12.15
CA ALA A 80 9.35 0.89 12.24
C ALA A 80 10.12 2.21 12.29
N ALA A 81 9.77 3.19 11.44
CA ALA A 81 10.39 4.51 11.44
C ALA A 81 10.27 5.20 12.81
N ALA A 82 9.08 5.17 13.42
CA ALA A 82 8.86 5.71 14.76
C ALA A 82 9.71 5.00 15.81
N GLY A 83 9.70 3.66 15.83
CA GLY A 83 10.46 2.89 16.80
C GLY A 83 11.98 3.10 16.70
N PHE A 84 12.52 3.31 15.50
CA PHE A 84 13.95 3.65 15.35
C PHE A 84 14.26 5.09 15.77
N ALA A 85 13.35 6.04 15.55
CA ALA A 85 13.53 7.42 16.00
C ALA A 85 13.55 7.50 17.54
N ASP A 86 12.60 6.83 18.20
CA ASP A 86 12.52 6.76 19.66
C ASP A 86 13.79 6.11 20.24
N MET A 87 14.26 5.01 19.64
CA MET A 87 15.49 4.33 20.06
C MET A 87 16.73 5.22 19.92
N GLU A 88 16.83 6.01 18.84
CA GLU A 88 17.95 6.94 18.65
C GLU A 88 17.92 8.08 19.68
N GLU A 89 16.73 8.61 19.99
CA GLU A 89 16.56 9.64 21.02
C GLU A 89 17.01 9.15 22.41
N ASP A 90 16.54 7.97 22.82
CA ASP A 90 16.87 7.33 24.10
C ASP A 90 18.36 7.01 24.21
N ASN A 91 18.95 6.46 23.15
CA ASN A 91 20.38 6.16 23.10
C ASN A 91 21.21 7.44 23.19
N SER A 92 20.85 8.46 22.42
CA SER A 92 21.51 9.77 22.43
C SER A 92 21.42 10.46 23.80
N ALA A 93 20.30 10.34 24.50
CA ALA A 93 20.14 10.85 25.87
C ALA A 93 21.04 10.10 26.86
N SER A 94 21.09 8.76 26.74
CA SER A 94 21.92 7.90 27.60
C SER A 94 23.41 8.19 27.44
N VAL A 95 23.90 8.34 26.19
CA VAL A 95 25.30 8.69 25.92
C VAL A 95 25.65 10.07 26.48
N ARG A 96 24.77 11.07 26.28
CA ARG A 96 24.94 12.42 26.85
C ARG A 96 25.05 12.38 28.38
N ALA A 97 24.22 11.59 29.05
CA ALA A 97 24.28 11.45 30.51
C ALA A 97 25.62 10.88 30.99
N VAL A 98 26.15 9.85 30.31
CA VAL A 98 27.47 9.27 30.63
C VAL A 98 28.59 10.29 30.45
N TRP A 99 28.58 11.06 29.35
CA TRP A 99 29.58 12.11 29.13
C TRP A 99 29.52 13.22 30.18
N CYS A 100 28.33 13.67 30.55
CA CYS A 100 28.19 14.67 31.62
C CYS A 100 28.72 14.17 32.96
N ASN A 101 28.54 12.90 33.29
CA ASN A 101 29.03 12.30 34.54
C ASN A 101 30.55 12.02 34.53
N SER A 102 31.16 11.90 33.35
CA SER A 102 32.60 11.64 33.21
C SER A 102 33.46 12.92 33.21
N ALA A 103 32.82 14.08 33.03
CA ALA A 103 33.46 15.41 32.97
C ALA A 103 33.51 16.13 34.34
N THR A 104 33.07 15.45 35.40
CA THR A 104 33.18 15.83 36.82
C THR A 104 34.24 14.99 37.52
#